data_AF-A0A958SQ14-F1
#
_entry.id   AF-A0A958SQ14-F1
#
_cell.length_a   1.000
_cell.length_b   1.000
_cell.length_c   1.000
_cell.angle_alpha   90.00
_cell.angle_beta   90.00
_cell.angle_gamma   90.00
#
_symmetry.space_group_name_H-M   'P 1'
#
loop_
_entity.id
_entity.type
_entity.pdbx_description
1 polymer ?
#
loop_
_entity_poly.entity_id
_entity_poly.type
_entity_poly.pdbx_seq_one_letter_code
_entity_poly.pdbx_strand_id
1 'polypeptide(L)' 'MKVGTDGVLLGAWAKIDNHHRTVLDIGSGTGIIALMLAQRSDAQEIDAVEIDPKAHEQCVENFEASPWGDRLFCY' A
#
# COMPACT_ATOMS: atom_id res chain seq x y z
N MET A 1 3.35 -9.54 -10.23
CA MET A 1 4.78 -9.77 -9.89
C MET A 1 4.89 -10.72 -8.68
N LYS A 2 6.07 -11.27 -8.38
CA LYS A 2 6.29 -12.04 -7.14
C LYS A 2 6.38 -11.08 -5.95
N VAL A 3 5.71 -11.39 -4.85
CA VAL A 3 5.87 -10.66 -3.58
C VAL A 3 7.19 -11.06 -2.94
N GLY A 4 8.03 -10.08 -2.63
CA GLY A 4 9.32 -10.29 -1.97
C GLY A 4 9.20 -10.34 -0.44
N THR A 5 10.04 -11.14 0.21
CA THR A 5 10.10 -11.24 1.68
C THR A 5 10.39 -9.88 2.32
N ASP A 6 11.29 -9.11 1.73
CA ASP A 6 11.71 -7.81 2.29
C ASP A 6 10.54 -6.83 2.36
N GLY A 7 9.67 -6.79 1.34
CA GLY A 7 8.48 -5.93 1.34
C GLY A 7 7.48 -6.31 2.43
N VAL A 8 7.29 -7.62 2.66
CA VAL A 8 6.42 -8.12 3.74
C VAL A 8 7.02 -7.81 5.11
N LEU A 9 8.33 -8.02 5.29
CA LEU A 9 9.01 -7.73 6.55
C LEU A 9 8.99 -6.24 6.86
N LEU A 10 9.25 -5.38 5.87
CA LEU A 10 9.18 -3.93 6.02
C LEU A 10 7.77 -3.48 6.39
N GLY A 11 6.76 -3.97 5.65
CA GLY A 11 5.36 -3.71 5.95
C GLY A 11 5.03 -4.08 7.39
N ALA A 12 5.39 -5.29 7.84
CA ALA A 12 5.11 -5.75 9.21
C ALA A 12 5.89 -4.99 10.29
N TRP A 13 7.12 -4.58 9.99
CA TRP A 13 8.02 -3.90 10.92
C TRP A 13 7.70 -2.40 11.06
N ALA A 14 7.13 -1.77 10.03
CA ALA A 14 6.75 -0.37 10.08
C ALA A 14 5.89 -0.09 11.32
N LYS A 15 6.38 0.84 12.17
CA LYS A 15 5.67 1.26 13.37
C LYS A 15 4.55 2.19 12.96
N ILE A 16 3.33 1.81 13.30
CA ILE A 16 2.14 2.60 13.05
C ILE A 16 1.67 3.12 14.41
N ASP A 17 1.48 4.43 14.52
CA ASP A 17 0.69 5.01 15.59
C ASP A 17 -0.65 5.51 15.03
N ASN A 18 -1.68 5.50 15.87
CA ASN A 18 -3.06 5.79 15.45
C ASN A 18 -3.32 7.29 15.22
N HIS A 19 -2.27 8.11 15.11
CA HIS A 19 -2.39 9.55 14.88
C HIS A 19 -2.06 9.96 13.43
N HIS A 20 -1.51 9.04 12.63
CA HIS A 20 -1.21 9.32 11.22
C HIS A 20 -2.50 9.42 10.42
N ARG A 21 -2.72 10.60 9.83
CA ARG A 21 -3.87 10.85 8.97
C ARG A 21 -3.66 10.36 7.54
N THR A 22 -2.41 10.40 7.07
CA THR A 22 -2.02 10.03 5.70
C THR A 22 -0.72 9.22 5.68
N VAL A 23 -0.54 8.41 4.63
CA VAL A 23 0.64 7.56 4.40
C VAL A 23 1.06 7.70 2.94
N LEU A 24 2.38 7.67 2.69
CA LEU A 24 2.96 7.66 1.35
C LEU A 24 3.87 6.44 1.17
N ASP A 25 3.61 5.62 0.15
CA ASP A 25 4.37 4.43 -0.25
C ASP A 25 5.01 4.65 -1.64
N ILE A 26 6.32 4.84 -1.69
CA ILE A 26 7.06 5.14 -2.93
C ILE A 26 7.75 3.88 -3.44
N GLY A 27 7.51 3.53 -4.71
CA GLY A 27 7.91 2.24 -5.26
C GLY A 27 6.99 1.12 -4.76
N SER A 28 5.68 1.38 -4.83
CA SER A 28 4.68 0.52 -4.20
C SER A 28 4.55 -0.86 -4.86
N GLY A 29 5.07 -1.02 -6.08
CA GLY A 29 4.98 -2.25 -6.85
C GLY A 29 3.52 -2.66 -7.02
N THR A 30 3.14 -3.80 -6.45
CA THR A 30 1.75 -4.28 -6.49
C THR A 30 0.92 -3.85 -5.27
N GLY A 31 1.38 -2.88 -4.48
CA GLY A 31 0.61 -2.29 -3.38
C GLY A 31 0.66 -3.04 -2.04
N ILE A 32 1.56 -4.01 -1.86
CA ILE A 32 1.55 -4.87 -0.66
C ILE A 32 1.78 -4.07 0.63
N ILE A 33 2.73 -3.13 0.63
CA ILE A 33 3.00 -2.33 1.84
C ILE A 33 1.83 -1.40 2.12
N ALA A 34 1.33 -0.67 1.11
CA ALA A 34 0.13 0.16 1.23
C ALA A 34 -1.08 -0.63 1.80
N LEU A 35 -1.34 -1.85 1.31
CA LEU A 35 -2.40 -2.73 1.84
C LEU A 35 -2.16 -3.14 3.30
N MET A 36 -0.93 -3.49 3.65
CA MET A 36 -0.58 -3.82 5.04
C MET A 36 -0.75 -2.62 5.97
N LEU A 37 -0.44 -1.41 5.50
CA LEU A 37 -0.64 -0.18 6.25
C LEU A 37 -2.14 0.16 6.37
N ALA A 38 -2.94 -0.08 5.32
CA ALA A 38 -4.39 0.07 5.36
C ALA A 38 -5.05 -0.84 6.39
N GLN A 39 -4.59 -2.09 6.47
CA GLN A 39 -5.07 -3.07 7.45
C GLN A 39 -4.69 -2.71 8.89
N ARG A 40 -3.50 -2.16 9.10
CA ARG A 40 -2.90 -1.99 10.43
C ARG A 40 -3.03 -0.57 11.00
N SER A 41 -3.59 0.37 10.25
CA SER A 41 -3.73 1.77 10.65
C SER A 41 -5.14 2.32 10.38
N ASP A 42 -5.44 3.42 11.05
CA ASP A 42 -6.63 4.25 10.80
C ASP A 42 -6.37 5.39 9.81
N ALA A 43 -5.24 5.36 9.08
CA ALA A 43 -4.87 6.39 8.11
C ALA A 43 -5.94 6.54 7.04
N GLN A 44 -6.55 7.72 6.92
CA GLN A 44 -7.71 7.92 6.03
C GLN A 44 -7.32 7.93 4.55
N GLU A 45 -6.04 8.17 4.25
CA GLU A 45 -5.53 8.28 2.89
C GLU A 45 -4.14 7.63 2.82
N ILE A 46 -3.96 6.75 1.83
CA ILE A 46 -2.71 6.04 1.58
C ILE A 46 -2.41 6.18 0.09
N ASP A 47 -1.41 7.01 -0.21
CA ASP A 47 -0.93 7.25 -1.55
C ASP A 47 0.21 6.28 -1.87
N ALA A 48 0.09 5.58 -2.98
CA ALA A 48 1.08 4.68 -3.54
C ALA A 48 1.61 5.28 -4.86
N VAL A 49 2.92 5.30 -5.05
CA VAL A 49 3.55 5.77 -6.30
C VAL A 49 4.30 4.61 -6.95
N GLU A 50 3.95 4.29 -8.18
CA GLU A 50 4.61 3.24 -8.96
C GLU A 50 4.83 3.67 -10.42
N ILE A 51 6.08 3.58 -10.88
CA ILE A 51 6.48 4.04 -12.20
C ILE A 51 6.32 2.97 -13.28
N ASP A 52 6.37 1.69 -12.91
CA ASP A 52 6.14 0.60 -13.85
C ASP A 52 4.64 0.44 -14.13
N PRO A 53 4.17 0.59 -15.39
CA PRO A 53 2.75 0.56 -15.69
C PRO A 53 2.05 -0.75 -15.35
N LYS A 54 2.75 -1.90 -15.47
CA LYS A 54 2.15 -3.20 -15.15
C LYS A 54 2.02 -3.41 -13.65
N ALA A 55 2.99 -2.93 -12.89
CA ALA A 55 2.94 -2.91 -11.44
C ALA A 55 1.82 -1.99 -10.95
N HIS A 56 1.71 -0.78 -11.52
CA HIS A 56 0.63 0.17 -11.28
C HIS A 56 -0.74 -0.44 -11.54
N GLU A 57 -0.98 -1.02 -12.73
CA GLU A 57 -2.26 -1.67 -13.07
C GLU A 57 -2.62 -2.74 -12.04
N GLN A 58 -1.66 -3.59 -11.68
CA GLN A 58 -1.88 -4.62 -10.68
C GLN A 58 -2.11 -4.05 -9.27
N CYS A 59 -1.47 -2.94 -8.93
CA CYS A 59 -1.65 -2.24 -7.67
C CYS A 59 -3.08 -1.70 -7.54
N VAL A 60 -3.58 -1.04 -8.59
CA VAL A 60 -4.97 -0.57 -8.67
C VAL A 60 -5.95 -1.73 -8.52
N GLU A 61 -5.77 -2.81 -9.28
CA GLU A 61 -6.61 -4.02 -9.17
C GLU A 61 -6.62 -4.58 -7.74
N ASN A 62 -5.46 -4.64 -7.09
CA ASN A 62 -5.34 -5.13 -5.72
C ASN A 62 -6.03 -4.20 -4.71
N PHE A 63 -5.94 -2.88 -4.90
CA PHE A 63 -6.60 -1.90 -4.04
C PHE A 63 -8.12 -1.98 -4.18
N GLU A 64 -8.64 -2.04 -5.40
CA GLU A 64 -10.07 -2.17 -5.70
C GLU A 64 -10.66 -3.50 -5.16
N ALA A 65 -9.88 -4.57 -5.21
CA ALA A 65 -10.29 -5.87 -4.66
C ALA A 65 -10.20 -5.96 -3.12
N SER A 66 -9.64 -4.95 -2.46
CA SER A 66 -9.43 -4.96 -1.01
C SER A 66 -10.59 -4.32 -0.24
N PRO A 67 -10.78 -4.67 1.05
CA PRO A 67 -11.75 -4.00 1.92
C PRO A 67 -11.44 -2.51 2.20
N TRP A 68 -10.30 -1.99 1.74
CA TRP A 68 -9.80 -0.64 2.04
C TRP A 68 -9.68 0.24 0.80
N GLY A 69 -10.27 -0.15 -0.33
CA GLY A 69 -10.14 0.55 -1.61
C GLY A 69 -10.47 2.06 -1.52
N ASP A 70 -11.44 2.45 -0.69
CA ASP A 70 -11.82 3.86 -0.48
C ASP A 70 -10.70 4.74 0.12
N ARG A 71 -9.64 4.13 0.66
CA ARG A 71 -8.53 4.82 1.33
C ARG A 71 -7.23 4.75 0.52
N LEU A 72 -7.19 4.00 -0.58
CA LEU A 72 -5.97 3.60 -1.27
C LEU A 72 -5.94 4.18 -2.69
N PHE A 73 -4.89 4.91 -3.03
CA PHE A 73 -4.72 5.56 -4.32
C PHE A 73 -3.37 5.18 -4.92
N CYS A 74 -3.33 4.71 -6.17
CA CYS A 74 -2.07 4.39 -6.87
C CYS A 74 -1.85 5.33 -8.05
N TYR A 75 -0.72 6.04 -8.05
CA TYR A 75 -0.29 7.00 -9.07
C TYR A 75 0.92 6.49 -9.85
#